data_AF-A0A7S4DF97-F1
#
_entry.id   AF-A0A7S4DF97-F1
#
_cell.length_a   1.000
_cell.length_b   1.000
_cell.length_c   1.000
_cell.angle_alpha   90.00
_cell.angle_beta   90.00
_cell.angle_gamma   90.00
#
_symmetry.space_group_name_H-M   'P 1'
#
loop_
_entity.id
_entity.type
_entity.pdbx_description
1 polymer ?
#
loop_
_entity_poly.entity_id
_entity_poly.type
_entity_poly.pdbx_seq_one_letter_code
_entity_poly.pdbx_strand_id
1 'polypeptide(L)'
;MGVPKFYRWLSERYPLINQLISDETLLPEFDNLYLDMNGILHNCSHPGDGASHLSDRDIMLSIFSYIDRIVTQIVRPKKILFLAVDGCAPRAKLNQQRSRRFRSAKDAREAAAAAAAQP
;
A
#
# COMPACT_ATOMS: atom_id res chain seq x y z
N MET A 1 -19.41 -1.40 0.88
CA MET A 1 -18.53 -2.38 0.21
C MET A 1 -17.12 -1.81 0.23
N GLY A 2 -16.13 -2.48 0.82
CA GLY A 2 -14.75 -1.96 0.85
C GLY A 2 -14.03 -2.23 -0.48
N VAL A 3 -12.95 -1.50 -0.77
CA VAL A 3 -12.12 -1.69 -1.97
C VAL A 3 -11.75 -3.16 -2.21
N PRO A 4 -11.35 -3.97 -1.19
CA PRO A 4 -11.06 -5.38 -1.40
C PRO A 4 -12.26 -6.22 -1.87
N LYS A 5 -13.46 -5.92 -1.35
CA LYS A 5 -14.69 -6.63 -1.75
C LYS A 5 -15.08 -6.28 -3.18
N PHE A 6 -14.86 -5.02 -3.58
CA PHE A 6 -15.09 -4.58 -4.95
C PHE A 6 -14.10 -5.23 -5.93
N TYR A 7 -12.80 -5.24 -5.59
CA TYR A 7 -11.78 -5.92 -6.38
C TYR A 7 -12.08 -7.42 -6.55
N ARG A 8 -12.50 -8.10 -5.47
CA ARG A 8 -12.92 -9.50 -5.53
C ARG A 8 -14.08 -9.70 -6.51
N TRP A 9 -15.15 -8.93 -6.35
CA TRP A 9 -16.33 -9.03 -7.23
C TRP A 9 -15.95 -8.79 -8.71
N LEU A 10 -15.10 -7.80 -8.98
CA LEU A 10 -14.66 -7.48 -10.34
C LEU A 10 -13.84 -8.63 -10.94
N SER A 11 -12.91 -9.18 -10.17
CA SER A 11 -12.05 -10.30 -10.57
C SER A 11 -12.84 -11.59 -10.82
N GLU A 12 -13.84 -11.89 -9.98
CA GLU A 12 -14.71 -13.06 -10.16
C GLU A 12 -15.61 -12.91 -11.40
N ARG A 13 -16.08 -11.68 -11.68
CA ARG A 13 -16.97 -11.40 -12.81
C ARG A 13 -16.24 -11.32 -14.16
N TYR A 14 -15.02 -10.79 -14.18
CA TYR A 14 -14.21 -10.58 -15.37
C TYR A 14 -12.81 -11.17 -15.17
N PRO A 15 -12.65 -12.51 -15.17
CA PRO A 15 -11.40 -13.14 -14.78
C PRO A 15 -10.21 -12.77 -15.68
N LEU A 16 -10.47 -12.44 -16.96
CA LEU A 16 -9.43 -12.14 -17.96
C LEU A 16 -8.78 -10.75 -17.79
N ILE A 17 -9.26 -9.91 -16.88
CA ILE A 17 -8.62 -8.59 -16.62
C ILE A 17 -7.35 -8.72 -15.78
N ASN A 18 -7.18 -9.86 -15.10
CA ASN A 18 -6.04 -10.12 -14.23
C ASN A 18 -5.09 -11.10 -14.91
N GLN A 19 -3.82 -10.72 -14.99
CA GLN A 19 -2.74 -11.59 -15.44
C GLN A 19 -1.62 -11.52 -14.42
N LEU A 20 -1.12 -12.68 -13.99
CA LEU A 20 0.08 -12.73 -13.17
C LEU A 20 1.28 -12.35 -14.05
N ILE A 21 2.06 -11.37 -13.61
CA ILE A 21 3.28 -10.95 -14.29
C ILE A 21 4.36 -12.00 -13.98
N SER A 22 4.54 -12.97 -14.88
CA SER A 22 5.59 -14.00 -14.78
C SER A 22 6.86 -13.63 -15.52
N ASP A 23 6.73 -12.85 -16.59
CA ASP A 23 7.82 -12.35 -17.41
C ASP A 23 7.55 -10.88 -17.75
N GLU A 24 8.45 -10.00 -17.30
CA GLU A 24 8.37 -8.56 -17.48
C GLU A 24 8.55 -8.14 -18.95
N THR A 25 9.10 -9.01 -19.80
CA THR A 25 9.25 -8.77 -21.25
C THR A 25 7.92 -8.85 -21.99
N LEU A 26 6.91 -9.50 -21.41
CA LEU A 26 5.56 -9.60 -21.97
C LEU A 26 4.70 -8.37 -21.69
N LEU A 27 5.17 -7.47 -20.82
CA LEU A 27 4.45 -6.23 -20.55
C LEU A 27 4.53 -5.29 -21.76
N PRO A 28 3.41 -4.63 -22.11
CA PRO A 28 3.45 -3.59 -23.12
C PRO A 28 4.29 -2.41 -22.63
N GLU A 29 4.70 -1.56 -23.56
CA GLU A 29 5.42 -0.35 -23.22
C GLU A 29 4.49 0.70 -22.59
N PHE A 30 4.95 1.35 -21.53
CA PHE A 30 4.19 2.39 -20.84
C PHE A 30 4.85 3.76 -21.03
N ASP A 31 4.05 4.76 -21.35
CA ASP A 31 4.53 6.15 -21.38
C ASP A 31 4.56 6.77 -19.99
N ASN A 32 3.52 6.55 -19.20
CA ASN A 32 3.28 7.25 -17.94
C ASN A 32 2.96 6.25 -16.82
N LEU A 33 3.67 6.38 -15.70
CA LEU A 33 3.41 5.62 -14.47
C LEU A 33 3.05 6.57 -13.33
N TYR A 34 1.95 6.26 -12.65
CA TYR A 34 1.45 7.00 -11.49
C TYR A 34 1.47 6.09 -10.26
N LEU A 35 2.19 6.48 -9.21
CA LEU A 35 2.29 5.73 -7.97
C LEU A 35 1.64 6.48 -6.82
N ASP A 36 0.67 5.84 -6.18
CA ASP A 36 0.17 6.25 -4.86
C ASP A 36 1.15 5.78 -3.80
N MET A 37 1.91 6.73 -3.26
CA MET A 37 2.97 6.46 -2.30
C MET A 37 2.43 5.98 -0.95
N ASN A 38 1.18 6.28 -0.58
CA ASN A 38 0.68 5.96 0.74
C ASN A 38 0.58 4.45 0.98
N GLY A 39 0.25 3.69 -0.06
CA GLY A 39 0.27 2.22 0.01
C GLY A 39 1.69 1.67 0.23
N ILE A 40 2.67 2.23 -0.48
CA ILE A 40 4.09 1.82 -0.37
C ILE A 40 4.62 2.16 1.02
N LEU A 41 4.41 3.39 1.48
CA LEU A 41 4.84 3.87 2.81
C LEU A 41 4.25 3.01 3.93
N HIS A 42 2.97 2.68 3.85
CA HIS A 42 2.32 1.82 4.84
C HIS A 42 2.95 0.41 4.89
N ASN A 43 3.16 -0.21 3.71
CA ASN A 43 3.72 -1.56 3.63
C ASN A 43 5.19 -1.61 4.09
N CYS A 44 5.99 -0.60 3.78
CA CYS A 44 7.39 -0.54 4.18
C CYS A 44 7.59 -0.19 5.66
N SER A 45 6.64 0.53 6.28
CA SER A 45 6.72 0.90 7.71
C SER A 45 6.16 -0.17 8.66
N HIS A 46 5.30 -1.07 8.15
CA HIS A 46 4.69 -2.14 8.94
C HIS A 46 4.82 -3.52 8.24
N PRO A 47 6.05 -4.03 8.03
CA PRO A 47 6.27 -5.29 7.33
C PRO A 47 5.91 -6.49 8.22
N GLY A 48 4.61 -6.80 8.34
CA GLY A 48 4.08 -8.01 9.00
C GLY A 48 4.38 -8.14 10.50
N ASP A 49 3.68 -9.07 11.15
CA ASP A 49 3.63 -9.26 12.62
C ASP A 49 4.94 -9.78 13.28
N GLY A 50 6.11 -9.64 12.64
CA GLY A 50 7.37 -10.20 13.12
C GLY A 50 8.60 -9.30 13.04
N ALA A 51 8.48 -8.09 12.47
CA ALA A 51 9.62 -7.20 12.33
C ALA A 51 9.83 -6.35 13.58
N SER A 52 10.98 -6.54 14.23
CA SER A 52 11.60 -5.59 15.16
C SER A 52 11.50 -4.15 14.63
N HIS A 53 11.31 -3.17 15.52
CA HIS A 53 11.27 -1.74 15.20
C HIS A 53 12.33 -1.38 14.14
N LEU A 54 11.87 -1.13 12.90
CA LEU A 54 12.75 -0.70 11.82
C LEU A 54 13.18 0.74 12.07
N SER A 55 14.45 1.04 11.79
CA SER A 55 14.90 2.42 11.81
C SER A 55 14.30 3.19 10.63
N ASP A 56 14.21 4.52 10.75
CA ASP A 56 13.78 5.38 9.65
C ASP A 56 14.65 5.16 8.40
N ARG A 57 15.94 4.87 8.59
CA ARG A 57 16.87 4.54 7.48
C ARG A 57 16.45 3.27 6.75
N ASP A 58 16.10 2.21 7.49
CA ASP A 58 15.71 0.94 6.89
C ASP A 58 14.37 1.05 6.15
N ILE A 59 13.43 1.82 6.70
CA ILE A 59 12.16 2.13 6.04
C ILE A 59 12.41 2.88 4.72
N MET A 60 13.27 3.90 4.73
CA MET A 60 13.62 4.66 3.53
C MET A 60 14.29 3.79 2.46
N LEU A 61 15.24 2.92 2.85
CA LEU A 61 15.85 1.97 1.92
C LEU A 61 14.82 0.98 1.35
N SER A 62 13.87 0.54 2.16
CA SER A 62 12.79 -0.35 1.71
C SER A 62 11.88 0.33 0.70
N ILE A 63 11.55 1.60 0.92
CA ILE A 63 10.77 2.42 -0.02
C ILE A 63 11.53 2.57 -1.34
N PHE A 64 12.82 2.93 -1.30
CA PHE A 64 13.62 3.09 -2.51
C PHE A 64 13.73 1.80 -3.31
N SER A 65 14.03 0.68 -2.66
CA SER A 65 14.07 -0.63 -3.31
C SER A 65 12.72 -1.02 -3.94
N TYR A 66 11.61 -0.66 -3.29
CA TYR A 66 10.27 -0.96 -3.80
C TYR A 66 9.92 -0.12 -5.04
N ILE A 67 10.22 1.18 -5.01
CA ILE A 67 10.04 2.08 -6.16
C ILE A 67 10.94 1.64 -7.31
N ASP A 68 12.23 1.39 -7.04
CA ASP A 68 13.20 0.98 -8.06
C ASP A 68 12.74 -0.26 -8.80
N ARG A 69 12.36 -1.32 -8.08
CA ARG A 69 11.79 -2.54 -8.69
C ARG A 69 10.63 -2.24 -9.63
N ILE A 70 9.65 -1.43 -9.21
CA ILE A 70 8.48 -1.12 -10.05
C ILE A 70 8.89 -0.32 -11.29
N VAL A 71 9.76 0.68 -11.12
CA VAL A 71 10.10 1.63 -12.18
C VAL A 71 11.09 1.04 -13.17
N THR A 72 12.16 0.40 -12.70
CA THR A 72 13.30 -0.01 -13.54
C THR A 72 13.18 -1.43 -14.08
N GLN A 73 12.55 -2.33 -13.33
CA GLN A 73 12.42 -3.75 -13.72
C GLN A 73 11.06 -3.99 -14.38
N ILE A 74 9.97 -3.61 -13.71
CA ILE A 74 8.61 -3.97 -14.14
C ILE A 74 8.07 -3.05 -15.25
N VAL A 75 7.85 -1.75 -14.97
CA VAL A 75 7.03 -0.88 -15.83
C VAL A 75 7.83 -0.11 -16.88
N ARG A 76 9.03 0.38 -16.53
CA ARG A 76 9.93 1.14 -17.41
C ARG A 76 9.24 2.30 -18.17
N PRO A 77 8.65 3.30 -17.46
CA PRO A 77 7.90 4.38 -18.09
C PRO A 77 8.80 5.25 -18.98
N LYS A 78 8.35 5.57 -20.20
CA LYS A 78 9.13 6.31 -21.20
C LYS A 78 9.12 7.83 -21.05
N LYS A 79 8.07 8.39 -20.45
CA LYS A 79 7.82 9.85 -20.41
C LYS A 79 7.68 10.36 -18.99
N ILE A 80 6.72 9.86 -18.23
CA ILE A 80 6.36 10.42 -16.92
C ILE A 80 6.41 9.33 -15.85
N LEU A 81 7.15 9.62 -14.79
CA LEU A 81 6.99 8.99 -13.48
C LEU A 81 6.38 10.02 -12.52
N PHE A 82 5.17 9.76 -12.03
CA PHE A 82 4.48 10.62 -11.07
C PHE A 82 4.33 9.92 -9.73
N LEU A 83 4.97 10.44 -8.69
CA LEU A 83 4.90 9.91 -7.32
C LEU A 83 3.99 10.81 -6.48
N ALA A 84 2.82 10.29 -6.10
CA ALA A 84 1.79 11.04 -5.37
C ALA A 84 1.79 10.68 -3.88
N VAL A 85 2.04 11.66 -3.01
CA VAL A 85 1.88 11.53 -1.55
C VAL A 85 0.65 12.33 -1.14
N ASP A 86 -0.23 11.78 -0.30
CA ASP A 86 -1.42 12.52 0.13
C ASP A 86 -1.03 13.77 0.93
N GLY A 87 -1.51 14.92 0.47
CA GLY A 87 -1.49 16.17 1.23
C GLY A 87 -2.73 16.35 2.11
N CYS A 88 -3.06 17.61 2.40
CA CYS A 88 -4.28 17.95 3.13
C CYS A 88 -5.52 17.59 2.31
N ALA A 89 -6.35 16.69 2.84
CA ALA A 89 -7.53 16.19 2.15
C ALA A 89 -8.79 17.03 2.46
N PRO A 90 -9.85 16.98 1.61
CA PRO A 90 -11.13 17.62 1.89
C PRO A 90 -11.80 17.09 3.17
N ARG A 91 -12.65 17.91 3.81
CA ARG A 91 -13.30 17.60 5.09
C ARG A 91 -14.00 16.24 5.13
N ALA A 92 -14.68 15.85 4.06
CA ALA A 92 -15.34 14.55 3.97
C ALA A 92 -14.33 13.39 4.14
N LYS A 93 -13.17 13.48 3.49
CA LYS A 93 -12.11 12.49 3.60
C LYS A 93 -11.43 12.53 4.97
N LEU A 94 -11.20 13.72 5.51
CA LEU A 94 -10.64 13.89 6.86
C LEU A 94 -11.53 13.23 7.91
N ASN A 95 -12.85 13.39 7.82
CA ASN A 95 -13.79 12.71 8.74
C ASN A 95 -13.66 11.19 8.64
N GLN A 96 -13.57 10.65 7.42
CA GLN A 96 -13.37 9.21 7.20
C GLN A 96 -12.02 8.72 7.76
N GLN A 97 -10.93 9.44 7.50
CA GLN A 97 -9.59 9.12 8.02
C GLN A 97 -9.57 9.21 9.55
N ARG A 98 -10.20 10.24 10.14
CA ARG A 98 -10.33 10.40 11.59
C ARG A 98 -11.05 9.21 12.19
N SER A 99 -12.25 8.87 11.72
CA SER A 99 -13.01 7.73 12.25
C SER A 99 -12.23 6.41 12.19
N ARG A 100 -11.46 6.18 11.11
CA ARG A 100 -10.56 5.02 11.01
C ARG A 100 -9.47 5.03 12.06
N ARG A 101 -8.73 6.15 12.20
CA ARG A 101 -7.63 6.28 13.16
C ARG A 101 -8.10 6.10 14.61
N PHE A 102 -9.25 6.68 14.96
CA PHE A 102 -9.86 6.52 16.29
C PHE A 102 -10.22 5.07 16.59
N ARG A 103 -10.76 4.34 15.60
CA ARG A 103 -11.06 2.91 15.75
C ARG A 103 -9.79 2.09 15.93
N SER A 104 -8.80 2.24 15.05
CA SER A 104 -7.52 1.51 15.15
C SER A 104 -6.81 1.75 16.49
N ALA A 105 -6.82 2.98 17.01
CA ALA A 105 -6.24 3.29 18.31
C ALA A 105 -7.00 2.62 19.47
N LYS A 106 -8.33 2.56 19.39
CA LYS A 106 -9.16 1.85 20.36
C LYS A 106 -8.87 0.34 20.33
N ASP A 107 -8.89 -0.25 19.14
CA ASP A 107 -8.65 -1.68 18.93
C ASP A 107 -7.25 -2.08 19.44
N ALA A 108 -6.22 -1.26 19.17
CA ALA A 108 -4.87 -1.47 19.68
C ALA A 108 -4.78 -1.42 21.21
N ARG A 109 -5.51 -0.49 21.84
CA ARG A 109 -5.57 -0.39 23.32
C ARG A 109 -6.27 -1.60 23.92
N GLU A 110 -7.37 -2.06 23.32
CA GLU A 110 -8.10 -3.24 23.77
C GLU A 110 -7.26 -4.52 23.61
N ALA A 111 -6.55 -4.66 22.49
CA ALA A 111 -5.64 -5.79 22.25
C ALA A 111 -4.48 -5.81 23.27
N ALA A 112 -3.86 -4.65 23.56
CA ALA A 112 -2.80 -4.56 24.55
C ALA A 112 -3.29 -4.90 25.97
N ALA A 113 -4.50 -4.45 26.34
CA ALA A 113 -5.11 -4.80 27.62
C ALA A 113 -5.44 -6.30 27.73
N ALA A 114 -5.92 -6.92 26.64
CA ALA A 114 -6.19 -8.35 26.59
C ALA A 114 -4.90 -9.18 26.68
N ALA A 115 -3.82 -8.77 26.01
CA ALA A 115 -2.52 -9.43 26.09
C ALA A 115 -1.89 -9.34 27.49
N ALA A 116 -2.04 -8.21 28.17
CA ALA A 116 -1.56 -8.04 29.55
C ALA A 116 -2.38 -8.81 30.60
N ALA A 117 -3.59 -9.26 30.25
CA ALA A 117 -4.49 -10.01 31.13
C ALA A 117 -4.40 -11.54 30.93
N GLN A 118 -3.64 -12.02 29.94
CA GLN A 118 -3.33 -13.44 29.77
C GLN A 118 -2.12 -13.81 30.65
N PRO A 119 -2.24 -14.79 31.56
CA PRO A 119 -1.17 -15.18 32.50
C PRO A 119 0.00 -15.89 31.82
#